data_AF-A0A917ZM62-F1
#
_entry.id   AF-A0A917ZM62-F1
#
_cell.length_a   1.000
_cell.length_b   1.000
_cell.length_c   1.000
_cell.angle_alpha   90.00
_cell.angle_beta   90.00
_cell.angle_gamma   90.00
#
_symmetry.space_group_name_H-M   'P 1'
#
loop_
_entity.id
_entity.type
_entity.pdbx_description
1 polymer ?
#
loop_
_entity_poly.entity_id
_entity_poly.type
_entity_poly.pdbx_seq_one_letter_code
_entity_poly.pdbx_strand_id
1 'polypeptide(L)' 'MSDITDPTEPEAFEDEIELVEVGIEAPEADAAEQHLEIFPHGDEPLAIDETTEADPADAADQHRVVDLDDEEYRG' A
#
# COMPACT_ATOMS: atom_id res chain seq x y z
N MET A 1 -16.76 13.91 -14.14
CA MET A 1 -15.52 13.99 -13.34
C MET A 1 -15.16 12.55 -13.05
N SER A 2 -14.07 12.03 -13.63
CA SER A 2 -13.50 10.76 -13.14
C SER A 2 -12.88 11.02 -11.78
N ASP A 3 -13.12 10.12 -10.83
CA ASP A 3 -12.53 10.14 -9.50
C ASP A 3 -11.24 9.34 -9.56
N ILE A 4 -10.09 10.02 -9.58
CA ILE A 4 -8.76 9.40 -9.73
C ILE A 4 -8.33 8.58 -8.49
N THR A 5 -9.21 8.51 -7.48
CA THR A 5 -8.97 7.88 -6.18
C THR A 5 -9.48 6.45 -6.12
N ASP A 6 -10.16 5.96 -7.17
CA ASP A 6 -10.68 4.60 -7.19
C ASP A 6 -9.52 3.59 -7.43
N PRO A 7 -9.14 2.78 -6.42
CA PRO A 7 -8.05 1.83 -6.56
C PRO A 7 -8.39 0.65 -7.49
N THR A 8 -9.65 0.46 -7.89
CA THR A 8 -10.06 -0.62 -8.83
C THR A 8 -10.10 -0.17 -10.28
N GLU A 9 -9.89 1.11 -10.58
CA GLU A 9 -9.75 1.65 -11.94
C GLU A 9 -8.27 1.88 -12.33
N PRO A 10 -7.52 0.86 -12.77
CA PRO A 10 -6.10 1.03 -13.17
C PRO A 10 -5.94 1.92 -14.41
N GLU A 11 -7.00 2.11 -15.19
CA GLU A 11 -7.00 2.98 -16.37
C GLU A 11 -7.34 4.45 -16.02
N ALA A 12 -7.67 4.76 -14.76
CA ALA A 12 -7.77 6.15 -14.30
C ALA A 12 -6.42 6.91 -14.34
N PHE A 13 -5.33 6.17 -14.55
CA PHE A 13 -3.98 6.66 -14.77
C PHE A 13 -3.60 6.64 -16.27
N GLU A 14 -4.49 7.10 -17.17
CA GLU A 14 -4.19 7.23 -18.61
C GLU A 14 -3.12 8.33 -18.86
N ASP A 15 -1.87 7.90 -19.04
CA ASP A 15 -0.89 8.30 -20.07
C ASP A 15 -0.65 9.80 -20.35
N GLU A 16 -0.36 10.63 -19.34
CA GLU A 16 0.48 11.83 -19.53
C GLU A 16 1.71 11.83 -18.61
N ILE A 17 2.24 10.64 -18.33
CA ILE A 17 3.69 10.54 -18.12
C ILE A 17 4.30 10.49 -19.52
N GLU A 18 4.88 11.59 -19.98
CA GLU A 18 5.97 11.48 -20.94
C GLU A 18 6.95 10.51 -20.30
N LEU A 19 6.89 9.24 -20.72
CA LEU A 19 7.88 8.23 -20.43
C LEU A 19 9.14 8.69 -21.18
N VAL A 20 9.76 9.78 -20.72
CA VAL A 20 11.21 9.86 -20.73
C VAL A 20 11.60 8.48 -20.24
N GLU A 21 12.34 7.72 -21.04
CA GLU A 21 13.00 6.49 -20.60
C GLU A 21 14.00 6.90 -19.51
N VAL A 22 13.49 7.33 -18.34
CA VAL A 22 14.15 7.18 -17.07
C VAL A 22 14.29 5.68 -17.02
N GLY A 23 15.52 5.21 -17.21
CA GLY A 23 15.81 3.80 -17.01
C GLY A 23 15.08 3.37 -15.74
N ILE A 24 14.37 2.26 -15.82
CA ILE A 24 13.60 1.70 -14.70
C ILE A 24 14.52 1.53 -13.46
N GLU A 25 15.83 1.54 -13.69
CA GLU A 25 16.92 1.71 -12.74
C GLU A 25 16.93 3.12 -12.11
N ALA A 26 16.69 3.17 -10.79
CA ALA A 26 16.95 4.34 -9.98
C ALA A 26 18.42 4.81 -10.13
N PRO A 27 18.73 6.10 -9.94
CA PRO A 27 20.11 6.59 -9.86
C PRO A 27 20.99 5.68 -8.99
N GLU A 28 22.27 5.50 -9.34
CA GLU A 28 23.19 4.60 -8.61
C GLU A 28 23.24 4.89 -7.11
N ALA A 29 23.10 6.16 -6.72
CA ALA A 29 23.05 6.59 -5.33
C ALA A 29 21.78 6.07 -4.61
N ASP A 30 20.62 6.21 -5.24
CA ASP A 30 19.33 5.75 -4.70
C ASP A 30 19.29 4.22 -4.64
N ALA A 31 19.81 3.53 -5.66
CA ALA A 31 19.94 2.07 -5.67
C ALA A 31 20.86 1.57 -4.55
N ALA A 32 21.95 2.29 -4.26
CA ALA A 32 22.84 1.97 -3.16
C ALA A 32 22.15 2.15 -1.78
N GLU A 33 21.29 3.16 -1.62
CA GLU A 33 20.48 3.33 -0.42
C GLU A 33 19.43 2.23 -0.24
N GLN A 34 18.76 1.81 -1.31
CA GLN A 34 17.76 0.72 -1.30
C GLN A 34 18.36 -0.66 -0.99
N HIS A 35 19.61 -0.88 -1.38
CA HIS A 35 20.33 -2.12 -1.11
C HIS A 35 21.03 -2.11 0.26
N LEU A 36 20.98 -1.00 0.99
CA LEU A 36 21.50 -0.94 2.35
C LEU A 36 20.62 -1.81 3.26
N GLU A 37 21.26 -2.64 4.07
CA GLU A 37 20.55 -3.37 5.12
C GLU A 37 19.90 -2.34 6.07
N ILE A 38 18.57 -2.35 6.13
CA ILE A 38 17.83 -1.59 7.14
C ILE A 38 18.22 -2.22 8.47
N PHE A 39 19.07 -1.53 9.24
CA PHE A 39 19.35 -1.96 10.60
C PHE A 39 18.00 -2.04 11.31
N PRO A 40 17.62 -3.20 11.87
CA PRO A 40 16.53 -3.28 12.80
C PRO A 40 17.02 -2.60 14.09
N HIS A 41 17.13 -1.27 14.07
CA HIS A 41 16.89 -0.52 15.29
C HIS A 41 15.44 -0.79 15.58
N GLY A 42 15.25 -1.87 16.34
CA GLY A 42 14.05 -2.65 16.35
C GLY A 42 12.87 -1.73 16.42
N ASP A 43 11.86 -2.02 15.59
CA ASP A 43 10.53 -1.54 15.84
C ASP A 43 10.35 -1.65 17.35
N GLU A 44 10.29 -0.51 18.04
CA GLU A 44 9.92 -0.52 19.44
C GLU A 44 8.61 -1.29 19.41
N PRO A 45 8.55 -2.49 20.03
CA PRO A 45 7.40 -3.36 19.87
C PRO A 45 6.22 -2.46 20.13
N LEU A 46 5.36 -2.27 19.12
CA LEU A 46 4.20 -1.39 19.25
C LEU A 46 3.64 -1.78 20.59
N ALA A 47 3.74 -0.87 21.57
CA ALA A 47 3.11 -1.10 22.84
C ALA A 47 1.66 -1.12 22.40
N ILE A 48 1.14 -2.33 22.22
CA ILE A 48 -0.27 -2.58 22.03
C ILE A 48 -0.78 -2.15 23.38
N ASP A 49 -0.95 -0.85 23.53
CA ASP A 49 -1.67 -0.27 24.61
C ASP A 49 -2.99 -1.02 24.54
N GLU A 50 -3.29 -1.82 25.58
CA GLU A 50 -4.48 -2.69 25.67
C GLU A 50 -5.79 -1.87 25.72
N THR A 51 -5.76 -0.70 25.08
CA THR A 51 -6.51 0.52 25.30
C THR A 51 -6.87 1.11 23.93
N THR A 52 -6.13 0.82 22.85
CA THR A 52 -6.61 1.01 21.47
C THR A 52 -7.35 -0.24 21.00
N GLU A 53 -8.42 -0.61 21.70
CA GLU A 53 -9.38 -1.58 21.18
C GLU A 53 -10.12 -0.90 20.02
N ALA A 54 -10.01 -1.45 18.80
CA ALA A 54 -10.85 -1.02 17.70
C ALA A 54 -12.32 -1.25 18.06
N ASP A 55 -13.24 -0.47 17.48
CA ASP A 55 -14.65 -0.80 17.66
C ASP A 55 -14.89 -2.26 17.27
N PRO A 56 -15.70 -3.04 18.03
CA PRO A 56 -15.92 -4.45 17.73
C PRO A 56 -16.37 -4.73 16.29
N ALA A 57 -17.08 -3.79 15.66
CA ALA A 57 -17.44 -3.89 14.24
C ALA A 57 -16.20 -3.77 13.34
N ASP A 58 -15.37 -2.74 13.55
CA ASP A 58 -14.13 -2.55 12.79
C ASP A 58 -13.18 -3.75 12.97
N ALA A 59 -13.04 -4.27 14.19
CA ALA A 59 -12.22 -5.45 14.44
C ALA A 59 -12.74 -6.70 13.69
N ALA A 60 -14.06 -6.90 13.66
CA ALA A 60 -14.66 -8.01 12.93
C ALA A 60 -14.43 -7.88 11.41
N ASP A 61 -14.53 -6.67 10.86
CA ASP A 61 -14.30 -6.40 9.44
C ASP A 61 -12.83 -6.61 9.06
N GLN A 62 -11.89 -6.16 9.88
CA GLN A 62 -10.45 -6.31 9.62
C GLN A 62 -9.96 -7.77 9.75
N HIS A 63 -10.59 -8.55 10.62
CA HIS A 63 -10.28 -9.98 10.76
C HIS A 63 -10.99 -10.86 9.73
N ARG A 64 -11.89 -10.30 8.92
CA ARG A 64 -12.60 -11.04 7.88
C ARG A 64 -11.61 -11.44 6.78
N VAL A 65 -11.62 -12.72 6.41
CA VAL A 65 -10.91 -13.20 5.22
C VAL A 65 -11.66 -12.65 4.01
N VAL A 66 -10.98 -11.87 3.17
CA VAL A 66 -11.53 -11.39 1.90
C VAL A 66 -11.63 -12.59 0.94
N ASP A 67 -12.85 -12.89 0.52
CA ASP A 67 -13.09 -13.84 -0.56
C ASP A 67 -12.85 -13.12 -1.90
N LEU A 68 -11.95 -13.65 -2.73
CA LEU A 68 -11.66 -13.07 -4.04
C LEU A 68 -12.81 -13.25 -5.04
N ASP A 69 -13.77 -14.13 -4.71
CA ASP A 69 -14.97 -14.34 -5.48
C ASP A 69 -16.16 -13.49 -5.02
N ASP A 70 -16.01 -12.74 -3.92
CA ASP A 70 -17.07 -11.88 -3.40
C ASP A 70 -17.41 -10.79 -4.44
N GLU A 71 -18.68 -10.77 -4.86
CA GLU A 71 -19.17 -9.89 -5.92
C GLU A 71 -19.10 -8.40 -5.53
N GLU A 72 -19.03 -8.11 -4.22
CA GLU A 72 -18.85 -6.77 -3.64
C GLU A 72 -17.44 -6.20 -3.86
N TYR A 73 -16.41 -7.05 -4.05
CA TYR A 73 -15.02 -6.62 -4.27
C TYR A 73 -14.67 -6.47 -5.76
N ARG A 74 -15.55 -6.91 -6.67
CA ARG A 74 -15.36 -6.80 -8.14
C ARG A 74 -15.93 -5.51 -8.76
N GLY A 75 -16.22 -4.51 -7.93
CA GLY A 75 -16.76 -3.21 -8.32
C GLY A 75 -15.73 -2.33 -9.03
#